data_AF-A0A8J4YNA7-F1
#
_entry.id   AF-A0A8J4YNA7-F1
#
_cell.length_a   1.000
_cell.length_b   1.000
_cell.length_c   1.000
_cell.angle_alpha   90.00
_cell.angle_beta   90.00
_cell.angle_gamma   90.00
#
_symmetry.space_group_name_H-M   'P 1'
#
loop_
_entity.id
_entity.type
_entity.pdbx_description
1 polymer ?
#
loop_
_entity_poly.entity_id
_entity_poly.type
_entity_poly.pdbx_seq_one_letter_code
_entity_poly.pdbx_strand_id
1 'polypeptide(L)'
;MLSGQCVSEVCKHGSKCKTVNGDGGSSGGFTCTNCSRSLYHTSTCELRARRFSKGTFLTFPALKQRHRLHIKISFATRDPNGLLLYNGRYNEKHDFMSLEVVAGEVVFSFSLGTTTTRVSAVLPGGVHDGNWHTVAVEYYYRVSF
;
A
#
# COMPACT_ATOMS: atom_id res chain seq x y z
N MET A 1 16.87 -2.87 -20.41
CA MET A 1 17.71 -4.07 -20.15
C MET A 1 18.29 -3.89 -18.75
N LEU A 2 18.23 -4.92 -17.91
CA LEU A 2 18.86 -4.91 -16.58
C LEU A 2 20.26 -5.52 -16.68
N SER A 3 21.24 -4.92 -16.02
CA SER A 3 22.60 -5.46 -15.96
C SER A 3 22.66 -6.71 -15.08
N GLY A 4 23.49 -7.69 -15.45
CA GLY A 4 23.68 -8.92 -14.68
C GLY A 4 23.11 -10.16 -15.38
N GLN A 5 23.07 -11.28 -14.65
CA GLN A 5 22.65 -12.58 -15.19
C GLN A 5 21.28 -13.01 -14.67
N CYS A 6 20.63 -13.91 -15.40
CA CYS A 6 19.44 -14.59 -14.91
C CYS A 6 19.80 -15.54 -13.77
N VAL A 7 19.41 -15.16 -12.55
CA VAL A 7 19.52 -15.98 -11.34
C VAL A 7 18.14 -16.31 -10.79
N SER A 8 18.04 -17.32 -9.93
CA SER A 8 16.76 -17.70 -9.31
C SER A 8 16.14 -16.50 -8.57
N GLU A 9 14.82 -16.36 -8.62
CA GLU A 9 14.04 -15.30 -7.93
C GLU A 9 14.36 -13.84 -8.32
N VAL A 10 15.18 -13.61 -9.37
CA VAL A 10 15.45 -12.25 -9.87
C VAL A 10 14.21 -11.62 -10.50
N CYS A 11 13.38 -12.44 -11.15
CA CYS A 11 12.09 -12.08 -11.71
C CYS A 11 10.99 -12.53 -10.74
N LYS A 12 10.17 -11.60 -10.23
CA LYS A 12 9.20 -11.87 -9.17
C LYS A 12 7.90 -12.50 -9.69
N HIS A 13 7.13 -13.08 -8.78
CA HIS A 13 5.79 -13.60 -9.05
C HIS A 13 5.73 -14.66 -10.15
N GLY A 14 6.74 -15.53 -10.24
CA GLY A 14 6.79 -16.62 -11.22
C GLY A 14 7.02 -16.14 -12.67
N SER A 15 7.47 -14.91 -12.86
CA SER A 15 7.84 -14.38 -14.17
C SER A 15 9.14 -15.01 -14.70
N LYS A 16 9.30 -15.03 -16.03
CA LYS A 16 10.41 -15.73 -16.69
C LYS A 16 11.58 -14.78 -16.94
N CYS A 17 12.78 -15.18 -16.51
CA CYS A 17 14.01 -14.47 -16.83
C CYS A 17 14.54 -14.87 -18.21
N LYS A 18 14.86 -13.88 -19.05
CA LYS A 18 15.49 -14.07 -20.35
C LYS A 18 16.81 -13.30 -20.41
N THR A 19 17.91 -14.02 -20.64
CA THR A 19 19.23 -13.42 -20.86
C THR A 19 19.25 -12.62 -22.16
N VAL A 20 19.88 -11.46 -22.12
CA VAL A 20 20.12 -10.58 -23.28
C VAL A 20 21.63 -10.48 -23.44
N ASN A 21 22.17 -11.09 -24.49
CA ASN A 21 23.59 -11.01 -24.79
C ASN A 21 23.93 -9.60 -25.29
N GLY A 22 25.05 -9.06 -24.82
CA GLY A 22 25.58 -7.80 -25.35
C GLY A 22 26.20 -8.01 -26.72
N ASP A 23 26.13 -6.96 -27.53
CA ASP A 23 26.71 -6.84 -28.85
C ASP A 23 28.11 -6.22 -28.76
N GLY A 24 29.12 -6.93 -29.27
CA GLY A 24 30.42 -6.38 -29.67
C GLY A 24 31.21 -5.53 -28.67
N GLY A 25 30.94 -5.61 -27.36
CA GLY A 25 31.57 -4.78 -26.33
C GLY A 25 30.67 -4.40 -25.15
N SER A 26 29.36 -4.62 -25.25
CA SER A 26 28.42 -4.38 -24.14
C SER A 26 28.40 -5.54 -23.14
N SER A 27 28.45 -5.24 -21.84
CA SER A 27 28.12 -6.21 -20.79
C SER A 27 26.68 -6.69 -20.98
N GLY A 28 26.48 -7.99 -21.17
CA GLY A 28 25.14 -8.59 -21.27
C GLY A 28 24.27 -8.35 -20.04
N GLY A 29 23.02 -8.79 -20.11
CA GLY A 29 21.99 -8.47 -19.14
C GLY A 29 20.85 -9.47 -19.13
N PHE A 30 19.73 -9.07 -18.52
CA PHE A 30 18.49 -9.84 -18.54
C PHE A 30 17.24 -8.97 -18.66
N THR A 31 16.12 -9.62 -18.97
CA THR A 31 14.79 -9.05 -18.95
C THR A 31 13.79 -10.05 -18.36
N CYS A 32 12.86 -9.56 -17.53
CA CYS A 32 11.77 -10.37 -17.01
C CYS A 32 10.56 -10.28 -17.94
N THR A 33 10.01 -11.44 -18.29
CA THR A 33 8.92 -11.61 -19.26
C THR A 33 7.78 -12.40 -18.64
N ASN A 34 6.62 -12.41 -19.31
CA ASN A 34 5.38 -13.01 -18.81
C ASN A 34 4.85 -12.34 -17.53
N CYS A 35 5.10 -11.04 -17.41
CA CYS A 35 4.58 -10.23 -16.33
C CYS A 35 3.24 -9.65 -16.77
N SER A 36 2.29 -9.51 -15.84
CA SER A 36 1.03 -8.81 -16.12
C SER A 36 1.39 -7.37 -16.51
N ARG A 37 1.35 -7.06 -17.81
CA ARG A 37 1.78 -5.79 -18.40
C ARG A 37 0.98 -4.66 -17.77
N SER A 38 1.58 -4.01 -16.78
CA SER A 38 0.95 -2.95 -16.02
C SER A 38 2.00 -1.98 -15.53
N LEU A 39 1.64 -0.70 -15.50
CA LEU A 39 2.43 0.39 -14.90
C LEU A 39 2.74 0.14 -13.42
N TYR A 40 2.07 -0.83 -12.80
CA TYR A 40 2.26 -1.20 -11.41
C TYR A 40 3.30 -2.29 -11.18
N HIS A 41 4.09 -2.68 -12.19
CA HIS A 41 5.20 -3.64 -12.03
C HIS A 41 6.56 -3.01 -12.34
N THR A 42 7.59 -3.43 -11.60
CA THR A 42 8.99 -3.10 -11.93
C THR A 42 9.46 -3.84 -13.19
N SER A 43 10.66 -3.50 -13.66
CA SER A 43 11.39 -4.27 -14.67
C SER A 43 11.73 -5.71 -14.22
N THR A 44 11.74 -5.99 -12.91
CA THR A 44 11.86 -7.32 -12.31
C THR A 44 10.50 -7.95 -11.96
N CYS A 45 9.41 -7.32 -12.40
CA CYS A 45 8.03 -7.78 -12.21
C CYS A 45 7.58 -7.87 -10.74
N GLU A 46 8.23 -7.11 -9.88
CA GLU A 46 7.75 -6.80 -8.54
C GLU A 46 6.55 -5.84 -8.63
N LEU A 47 5.49 -6.15 -7.88
CA LEU A 47 4.28 -5.35 -7.87
C LEU A 47 4.49 -4.13 -6.95
N ARG A 48 4.33 -2.93 -7.50
CA ARG A 48 4.45 -1.65 -6.79
C ARG A 48 3.13 -1.12 -6.26
N ALA A 49 2.01 -1.47 -6.91
CA ALA A 49 0.68 -0.99 -6.52
C ALA A 49 -0.43 -1.91 -7.00
N ARG A 50 -1.59 -1.85 -6.33
CA ARG A 50 -2.85 -2.46 -6.79
C ARG A 50 -3.87 -1.36 -7.02
N ARG A 51 -4.64 -1.49 -8.10
CA ARG A 51 -5.86 -0.70 -8.31
C ARG A 51 -7.02 -1.41 -7.64
N PHE A 52 -7.82 -0.65 -6.91
CA PHE A 52 -9.07 -1.12 -6.31
C PHE A 52 -10.24 -0.42 -7.02
N SER A 53 -11.24 -1.21 -7.38
CA SER A 53 -12.56 -0.70 -7.78
C SER A 53 -13.50 -0.74 -6.57
N LYS A 54 -14.64 -0.05 -6.66
CA LYS A 54 -15.65 -0.06 -5.59
C LYS A 54 -16.03 -1.50 -5.19
N GLY A 55 -16.01 -1.78 -3.89
CA GLY A 55 -16.35 -3.10 -3.34
C GLY A 55 -15.24 -4.16 -3.45
N THR A 56 -14.06 -3.81 -3.99
CA THR A 56 -12.91 -4.72 -4.01
C THR A 56 -11.97 -4.42 -2.84
N PHE A 57 -11.40 -5.46 -2.23
CA PHE A 57 -10.50 -5.33 -1.11
C PHE A 57 -9.50 -6.49 -1.07
N LEU A 58 -8.42 -6.31 -0.33
CA LEU A 58 -7.53 -7.40 0.08
C LEU A 58 -7.67 -7.58 1.58
N THR A 59 -7.63 -8.84 2.02
CA THR A 59 -7.61 -9.18 3.44
C THR A 59 -6.27 -9.78 3.81
N PHE A 60 -5.80 -9.45 5.00
CA PHE A 60 -4.56 -9.93 5.58
C PHE A 60 -4.83 -10.39 7.02
N PRO A 61 -3.94 -11.20 7.62
CA PRO A 61 -4.00 -11.46 9.04
C PRO A 61 -4.11 -10.15 9.85
N ALA A 62 -4.99 -10.15 10.85
CA ALA A 62 -5.26 -8.95 11.64
C ALA A 62 -3.99 -8.42 12.32
N LEU A 63 -3.87 -7.09 12.39
CA LEU A 63 -2.85 -6.42 13.20
C LEU A 63 -3.13 -6.72 14.67
N LYS A 64 -2.13 -7.27 15.38
CA LYS A 64 -2.24 -7.65 16.80
C LYS A 64 -1.52 -6.68 17.75
N GLN A 65 -0.99 -5.57 17.23
CA GLN A 65 -0.18 -4.63 18.03
C GLN A 65 -1.05 -3.62 18.76
N ARG A 66 -1.12 -3.79 20.08
CA ARG A 66 -2.03 -3.03 20.95
C ARG A 66 -1.43 -1.74 21.52
N HIS A 67 -0.11 -1.70 21.73
CA HIS A 67 0.54 -0.59 22.46
C HIS A 67 1.24 0.42 21.55
N ARG A 68 1.84 -0.05 20.46
CA ARG A 68 2.52 0.80 19.49
C ARG A 68 2.27 0.26 18.10
N LEU A 69 1.88 1.14 17.19
CA LEU A 69 1.61 0.78 15.80
C LEU A 69 2.07 1.91 14.89
N HIS A 70 2.79 1.53 13.84
CA HIS A 70 3.19 2.44 12.77
C HIS A 70 2.63 1.91 11.46
N ILE A 71 1.75 2.69 10.82
CA ILE A 71 1.19 2.38 9.51
C ILE A 71 1.70 3.42 8.53
N LYS A 72 2.18 2.98 7.37
CA LYS A 72 2.55 3.86 6.26
C LYS A 72 1.92 3.34 4.98
N ILE A 73 1.08 4.14 4.34
CA ILE A 73 0.36 3.78 3.11
C ILE A 73 0.55 4.89 2.08
N SER A 74 0.89 4.50 0.86
CA SER A 74 0.88 5.38 -0.30
C SER A 74 -0.32 5.04 -1.18
N PHE A 75 -1.06 6.06 -1.60
CA PHE A 75 -2.27 5.91 -2.40
C PHE A 75 -2.45 7.07 -3.38
N ALA A 76 -3.24 6.86 -4.43
CA ALA A 76 -3.69 7.89 -5.34
C ALA A 76 -5.19 7.66 -5.62
N THR A 77 -6.01 8.70 -5.49
CA THR A 77 -7.46 8.61 -5.69
C THR A 77 -8.00 9.88 -6.33
N ARG A 78 -9.13 9.76 -7.04
CA ARG A 78 -9.98 10.91 -7.44
C ARG A 78 -11.31 10.94 -6.67
N ASP A 79 -11.58 9.89 -5.90
CA ASP A 79 -12.77 9.82 -5.06
C ASP A 79 -12.52 10.58 -3.75
N PRO A 80 -13.40 11.52 -3.36
CA PRO A 80 -13.24 12.28 -2.12
C PRO A 80 -13.60 11.47 -0.87
N ASN A 81 -14.11 10.25 -1.04
CA ASN A 81 -14.48 9.35 0.06
C ASN A 81 -14.04 7.92 -0.25
N GLY A 82 -13.33 7.27 0.66
CA GLY A 82 -12.88 5.90 0.48
C GLY A 82 -12.10 5.32 1.65
N LEU A 83 -12.25 4.02 1.88
CA LEU A 83 -11.54 3.29 2.92
C LEU A 83 -10.16 2.84 2.41
N LEU A 84 -9.10 3.21 3.12
CA LEU A 84 -7.72 2.79 2.81
C LEU A 84 -7.29 1.57 3.63
N LEU A 85 -7.67 1.54 4.91
CA LEU A 85 -7.38 0.43 5.83
C LEU A 85 -8.49 0.31 6.87
N TYR A 86 -8.90 -0.92 7.15
CA TYR A 86 -9.77 -1.24 8.28
C TYR A 86 -9.21 -2.45 9.02
N ASN A 87 -9.08 -2.32 10.33
CA ASN A 87 -8.76 -3.44 11.20
C ASN A 87 -9.75 -3.42 12.37
N GLY A 88 -10.68 -4.36 12.35
CA GLY A 88 -11.79 -4.44 13.30
C GLY A 88 -12.70 -5.60 12.95
N ARG A 89 -13.73 -5.81 13.76
CA ARG A 89 -14.78 -6.80 13.49
C ARG A 89 -15.83 -6.21 12.56
N TYR A 90 -16.38 -7.02 11.66
CA TYR A 90 -17.39 -6.61 10.67
C TYR A 90 -18.70 -6.01 11.25
N ASN A 91 -18.88 -6.03 12.56
CA ASN A 91 -20.09 -5.57 13.24
C ASN A 91 -19.94 -4.18 13.89
N GLU A 92 -18.79 -3.50 13.78
CA GLU A 92 -18.49 -2.16 14.33
C GLU A 92 -18.74 -1.99 15.85
N LYS A 93 -19.02 -3.07 16.57
CA LYS A 93 -19.40 -3.05 18.00
C LYS A 93 -18.23 -3.30 18.95
N HIS A 94 -16.99 -3.24 18.45
CA HIS A 94 -15.79 -3.62 19.18
C HIS A 94 -14.62 -2.68 18.86
N ASP A 95 -13.44 -3.03 19.36
CA ASP A 95 -12.20 -2.37 19.01
C ASP A 95 -11.98 -2.36 17.49
N PHE A 96 -11.60 -1.20 16.98
CA PHE A 96 -11.29 -1.04 15.56
C PHE A 96 -10.28 0.09 15.35
N MET A 97 -9.71 0.08 14.16
CA MET A 97 -9.05 1.22 13.58
C MET A 97 -9.39 1.33 12.09
N SER A 98 -9.58 2.55 11.61
CA SER A 98 -9.79 2.87 10.21
C SER A 98 -8.86 3.99 9.77
N LEU A 99 -8.42 3.91 8.52
CA LEU A 99 -7.78 5.01 7.80
C LEU A 99 -8.57 5.24 6.52
N GLU A 100 -9.08 6.45 6.37
CA GLU A 100 -10.08 6.80 5.38
C GLU A 100 -9.72 8.13 4.71
N VAL A 101 -10.22 8.31 3.49
CA VAL A 101 -10.41 9.64 2.91
C VAL A 101 -11.88 10.00 3.15
N VAL A 102 -12.13 11.16 3.75
CA VAL A 102 -13.48 11.68 4.02
C VAL A 102 -13.52 13.14 3.58
N ALA A 103 -14.43 13.48 2.66
CA ALA A 103 -14.52 14.81 2.06
C ALA A 103 -13.17 15.36 1.55
N GLY A 104 -12.30 14.48 1.04
CA GLY A 104 -10.98 14.84 0.51
C GLY A 104 -9.86 14.97 1.55
N GLU A 105 -10.13 14.76 2.83
CA GLU A 105 -9.15 14.77 3.92
C GLU A 105 -8.83 13.35 4.39
N VAL A 106 -7.62 13.15 4.93
CA VAL A 106 -7.25 11.86 5.52
C VAL A 106 -7.70 11.82 6.97
N VAL A 107 -8.52 10.83 7.33
CA VAL A 107 -9.06 10.64 8.67
C VAL A 107 -8.62 9.29 9.22
N PHE A 108 -7.97 9.32 10.36
CA PHE A 108 -7.66 8.14 11.17
C PHE A 108 -8.65 8.06 12.34
N SER A 109 -9.39 6.95 12.44
CA SER A 109 -10.31 6.69 13.55
C SER A 109 -9.89 5.43 14.29
N PHE A 110 -10.00 5.40 15.61
CA PHE A 110 -9.82 4.18 16.39
C PHE A 110 -10.74 4.13 17.62
N SER A 111 -11.08 2.91 18.03
CA SER A 111 -11.79 2.64 19.27
C SER A 111 -11.16 1.45 19.99
N LEU A 112 -11.13 1.51 21.32
CA LEU A 112 -10.75 0.41 22.20
C LEU A 112 -11.97 -0.29 22.84
N GLY A 113 -13.16 -0.07 22.28
CA GLY A 113 -14.42 -0.72 22.69
C GLY A 113 -15.40 0.19 23.44
N THR A 114 -15.05 1.44 23.72
CA THR A 114 -15.92 2.39 24.43
C THR A 114 -16.16 3.66 23.62
N THR A 115 -15.10 4.44 23.39
CA THR A 115 -15.16 5.71 22.65
C THR A 115 -14.42 5.58 21.34
N THR A 116 -14.83 6.38 20.36
CA THR A 116 -14.12 6.53 19.08
C THR A 116 -13.37 7.84 19.10
N THR A 117 -12.07 7.77 18.90
CA THR A 117 -11.19 8.93 18.70
C THR A 117 -10.94 9.09 17.22
N ARG A 118 -10.94 10.34 16.74
CA ARG A 118 -10.65 10.70 15.34
C ARG A 118 -9.54 11.73 15.27
N VAL A 119 -8.65 11.57 14.29
CA VAL A 119 -7.56 12.49 13.99
C VAL A 119 -7.55 12.72 12.48
N SER A 120 -7.61 13.97 12.05
CA SER A 120 -7.61 14.34 10.64
C SER A 120 -6.29 15.00 10.24
N ALA A 121 -5.82 14.71 9.04
CA ALA A 121 -4.75 15.43 8.38
C ALA A 121 -5.33 16.16 7.16
N VAL A 122 -5.29 17.48 7.22
CA VAL A 122 -5.88 18.37 6.21
C VAL A 122 -4.76 18.90 5.32
N LEU A 123 -4.94 18.77 4.00
CA LEU A 123 -4.07 19.36 3.00
C LEU A 123 -4.88 20.33 2.14
N PRO A 124 -4.37 21.54 1.84
CA PRO A 124 -5.02 22.43 0.89
C PRO A 124 -5.25 21.73 -0.45
N GLY A 125 -6.49 21.72 -0.94
CA GLY A 125 -6.89 21.01 -2.16
C GLY A 125 -7.21 19.51 -1.98
N GLY A 126 -6.96 18.95 -0.80
CA GLY A 126 -7.26 17.56 -0.47
C GLY A 126 -6.34 16.52 -1.13
N VAL A 127 -6.58 15.24 -0.85
CA VAL A 127 -5.78 14.10 -1.35
C VAL A 127 -6.41 13.36 -2.55
N HIS A 128 -7.49 13.92 -3.11
CA HIS A 128 -8.28 13.30 -4.17
C HIS A 128 -7.99 13.91 -5.56
N ASP A 129 -6.75 14.37 -5.76
CA ASP A 129 -6.26 15.02 -6.98
C ASP A 129 -5.74 14.02 -8.05
N GLY A 130 -5.75 12.73 -7.74
CA GLY A 130 -5.20 11.66 -8.58
C GLY A 130 -3.68 11.52 -8.51
N ASN A 131 -2.99 12.30 -7.70
CA ASN A 131 -1.56 12.16 -7.46
C ASN A 131 -1.28 11.20 -6.29
N TRP A 132 -0.03 10.75 -6.19
CA TRP A 132 0.40 9.89 -5.10
C TRP A 132 0.62 10.70 -3.83
N HIS A 133 -0.09 10.32 -2.77
CA HIS A 133 0.09 10.81 -1.41
C HIS A 133 0.61 9.69 -0.51
N THR A 134 1.33 10.04 0.55
CA THR A 134 1.75 9.08 1.57
C THR A 134 1.31 9.56 2.94
N VAL A 135 0.55 8.71 3.62
CA VAL A 135 0.14 8.92 5.01
C VAL A 135 0.95 8.01 5.92
N ALA A 136 1.40 8.56 7.04
CA ALA A 136 2.00 7.83 8.14
C ALA A 136 1.16 8.06 9.41
N VAL A 137 0.82 6.97 10.10
CA VAL A 137 0.13 6.98 11.39
C VAL A 137 1.09 6.41 12.42
N GLU A 138 1.42 7.21 13.42
CA GLU A 138 2.14 6.76 14.60
C GLU A 138 1.21 6.74 15.81
N TYR A 139 0.82 5.52 16.22
CA TYR A 139 -0.06 5.30 17.35
C TYR A 139 0.72 4.79 18.56
N TYR A 140 0.54 5.47 19.69
CA TYR A 140 1.11 5.11 20.98
C TYR A 140 0.01 5.09 22.04
N TYR A 141 -0.25 3.92 22.61
CA TYR A 141 -1.10 3.80 23.79
C TYR A 141 -0.33 4.31 25.02
N ARG A 142 -0.69 5.49 25.52
CA ARG A 142 -0.15 6.04 26.76
C ARG A 142 -1.09 5.71 27.91
N VAL A 143 -0.60 4.96 28.89
CA VAL A 143 -1.24 4.87 30.20
C VAL A 143 -0.80 6.11 30.97
N SER A 144 -1.74 7.00 31.28
CA SER A 144 -1.50 8.06 32.26
C SER A 144 -1.45 7.39 33.64
N PHE A 145 -0.31 7.50 34.32
CA PHE A 145 -0.20 7.18 35.75
C PHE A 145 -0.64 8.38 36.58
#